data_AF-A0A914KQ18-F1
#
_entry.id   AF-A0A914KQ18-F1
#
_cell.length_a   1.000
_cell.length_b   1.000
_cell.length_c   1.000
_cell.angle_alpha   90.00
_cell.angle_beta   90.00
_cell.angle_gamma   90.00
#
_symmetry.space_group_name_H-M   'P 1'
#
loop_
_entity.id
_entity.type
_entity.pdbx_description
1 polymer ?
#
loop_
_entity_poly.entity_id
_entity_poly.type
_entity_poly.pdbx_seq_one_letter_code
_entity_poly.pdbx_strand_id
1 'polypeptide(L)'
;MFELFDASDRDIRLISQMLMCLYTRTKAPSLDFIHSQLEKHQKRLSDSDKAKELAEKAKAYADIQEAIKAVTSTKSTSNVQQTKKDDEKAVKAEAPRISKSITKHIGPPFNVMVDSTFLSYSIKNRLDMMKGFKDCLHDKVIPCIPECVVVELEKQSRFKSVLKIINDHRFQRLHCAHKKSIYTDECILHRITQHKNYIVATCDRDLRKRIRKIPDVPILYIRDHRYIIERMPDTRAAPKK
;
A
#
# COMPACT_ATOMS: atom_id res chain seq x y z
N MET A 1 3.04 24.28 -5.46
CA MET A 1 4.42 24.11 -5.98
C MET A 1 5.34 24.10 -4.77
N PHE A 2 5.52 22.94 -4.16
CA PHE A 2 6.54 22.70 -3.14
C PHE A 2 7.30 21.48 -3.64
N GLU A 3 8.39 21.72 -4.35
CA GLU A 3 9.33 20.66 -4.70
C GLU A 3 9.93 20.14 -3.41
N LEU A 4 9.57 18.90 -3.05
CA LEU A 4 10.23 18.18 -1.98
C LEU A 4 11.67 17.98 -2.41
N PHE A 5 12.60 18.61 -1.70
CA PHE A 5 14.02 18.29 -1.75
C PHE A 5 14.19 16.77 -1.77
N ASP A 6 14.78 16.27 -2.85
CA ASP A 6 15.23 14.89 -2.96
C ASP A 6 16.47 14.76 -2.06
N ALA A 7 16.23 14.69 -0.75
CA ALA A 7 17.26 14.48 0.23
C ALA A 7 17.68 13.00 0.17
N SER A 8 18.93 12.76 -0.19
CA SER A 8 19.57 11.43 -0.22
C SER A 8 19.56 10.75 1.16
N ASP A 9 19.32 11.51 2.22
CA ASP A 9 19.30 11.02 3.59
C ASP A 9 17.93 10.48 4.00
N ARG A 10 17.92 9.22 4.41
CA ARG A 10 16.74 8.43 4.74
C ARG A 10 16.00 8.99 5.95
N ASP A 11 16.71 9.61 6.87
CA ASP A 11 16.14 10.13 8.12
C ASP A 11 15.39 11.45 7.89
N ILE A 12 15.87 12.30 6.98
CA ILE A 12 15.20 13.56 6.60
C ILE A 12 13.87 13.29 5.91
N ARG A 13 13.84 12.28 5.03
CA ARG A 13 12.59 11.83 4.38
C ARG A 13 11.56 11.31 5.39
N LEU A 14 12.01 10.57 6.40
CA LEU A 14 11.15 10.03 7.44
C LEU A 14 10.53 11.15 8.28
N ILE A 15 11.33 12.14 8.67
CA ILE A 15 10.86 13.31 9.44
C ILE A 15 9.86 14.15 8.63
N SER A 16 10.12 14.38 7.34
CA SER A 16 9.20 15.10 6.44
C SER A 16 7.85 14.37 6.29
N GLN A 17 7.89 13.03 6.21
CA GLN A 17 6.69 12.20 6.15
C GLN A 17 5.91 12.22 7.49
N MET A 18 6.60 12.27 8.63
CA MET A 18 5.98 12.40 9.95
C MET A 18 5.32 13.77 10.17
N LEU A 19 5.93 14.85 9.68
CA LEU A 19 5.36 16.20 9.68
C LEU A 19 4.11 16.29 8.79
N MET A 20 4.12 15.64 7.63
CA MET A 20 2.93 15.52 6.77
C MET A 20 1.78 14.79 7.47
N CYS A 21 2.06 13.71 8.21
CA CYS A 21 1.04 12.98 8.98
C CYS A 21 0.42 13.82 10.12
N LEU A 22 1.18 14.73 10.72
CA LEU A 22 0.66 15.69 11.71
C LEU A 22 -0.26 16.74 11.07
N TYR A 23 0.12 17.26 9.91
CA TYR A 23 -0.68 18.24 9.17
C TYR A 23 -2.02 17.64 8.70
N THR A 24 -2.06 16.34 8.40
CA THR A 24 -3.27 15.64 7.92
C THR A 24 -4.10 14.95 9.01
N ARG A 25 -3.80 15.19 10.30
CA ARG A 25 -4.59 14.73 11.49
C ARG A 25 -5.07 13.27 11.46
N THR A 26 -4.19 12.33 11.14
CA THR A 26 -4.44 10.89 11.37
C THR A 26 -3.38 10.31 12.30
N LYS A 27 -3.81 9.88 13.50
CA LYS A 27 -3.04 9.23 14.59
C LYS A 27 -1.53 9.51 14.55
N ALA A 28 -1.16 10.70 15.00
CA ALA A 28 0.24 11.08 15.15
C ALA A 28 0.86 10.53 16.45
N PRO A 29 2.14 10.15 16.47
CA PRO A 29 2.90 9.96 17.70
C PRO A 29 3.00 11.30 18.46
N SER A 30 3.17 11.25 19.79
CA SER A 30 3.26 12.44 20.64
C SER A 30 4.39 13.37 20.20
N LEU A 31 4.18 14.68 20.37
CA LEU A 31 5.13 15.73 19.99
C LEU A 31 6.53 15.49 20.61
N ASP A 32 6.56 14.97 21.84
CA ASP A 32 7.79 14.64 22.59
C ASP A 32 8.62 13.54 21.92
N PHE A 33 7.95 12.59 21.24
CA PHE A 33 8.62 11.53 20.50
C PHE A 33 9.33 12.08 19.25
N ILE A 34 8.75 13.10 18.63
CA ILE A 34 9.33 13.76 17.45
C ILE A 34 10.51 14.63 17.87
N HIS A 35 10.40 15.37 18.99
CA HIS A 35 11.52 16.12 19.56
C HIS A 35 12.70 15.21 19.94
N SER A 36 12.44 14.06 20.58
CA SER A 36 13.48 13.10 20.94
C SER A 36 14.21 12.49 19.73
N GLN A 37 13.52 12.32 18.59
CA GLN A 37 14.14 11.85 17.36
C GLN A 37 14.94 12.95 16.66
N LEU A 38 14.47 14.20 16.71
CA LEU A 38 15.18 15.36 16.20
C LEU A 38 16.50 15.59 16.95
N GLU A 39 16.50 15.46 18.28
CA GLU A 39 17.71 15.61 19.11
C GLU A 39 18.75 14.51 18.83
N LYS A 40 18.30 13.26 18.64
CA LYS A 40 19.19 12.14 18.27
C LYS A 40 19.82 12.32 16.89
N HIS A 41 19.09 12.92 15.94
CA HIS A 41 19.59 13.23 14.62
C HIS A 41 20.57 14.43 14.65
N GLN A 42 20.27 15.47 15.43
CA GLN A 42 21.20 16.59 15.67
C GLN A 42 22.52 16.14 16.30
N LYS A 43 22.47 15.19 17.25
CA LYS A 43 23.67 14.65 17.91
C LYS A 43 24.54 13.77 17.01
N ARG A 44 23.99 13.22 15.91
CA ARG A 44 24.77 12.50 14.88
C ARG A 44 25.37 13.41 13.83
N LEU A 45 24.77 14.58 13.62
CA LEU A 45 25.23 15.59 12.67
C LEU A 45 26.37 16.46 13.20
N SER A 46 26.58 16.53 14.53
CA SER A 46 27.69 17.28 15.12
C SER A 46 29.07 16.66 14.85
N ASP A 47 29.11 15.39 14.49
CA ASP A 47 30.36 14.62 14.39
C ASP A 47 30.95 14.60 12.96
N SER A 48 30.30 15.27 12.00
CA SER A 48 30.74 15.31 10.59
C SER A 48 30.61 16.73 10.03
N ASP A 49 31.72 17.47 10.07
CA ASP A 49 32.08 18.66 9.30
C ASP A 49 31.03 19.21 8.32
N LYS A 50 30.55 20.45 8.54
CA LYS A 50 30.00 21.37 7.51
C LYS A 50 29.65 22.75 8.06
N ALA A 51 30.67 23.54 8.41
CA ALA A 51 30.52 24.92 8.91
C ALA A 51 29.84 25.90 7.93
N LYS A 52 29.77 25.58 6.62
CA LYS A 52 29.08 26.42 5.62
C LYS A 52 27.57 26.20 5.55
N GLU A 53 27.09 24.99 5.87
CA GLU A 53 25.65 24.65 5.81
C GLU A 53 24.87 25.22 7.01
N LEU A 54 25.57 25.46 8.14
CA LEU A 54 24.99 26.05 9.34
C LEU A 54 24.61 27.53 9.16
N ALA A 55 25.38 28.28 8.37
CA ALA A 55 25.15 29.70 8.12
C ALA A 55 23.92 29.94 7.22
N GLU A 56 23.73 29.10 6.20
CA GLU A 56 22.53 29.15 5.33
C GLU A 56 21.28 28.70 6.08
N LYS A 57 21.39 27.65 6.93
CA LYS A 57 20.28 27.21 7.79
C LYS A 57 19.90 28.26 8.84
N ALA A 58 20.86 28.99 9.40
CA ALA A 58 20.60 30.08 10.34
C ALA A 58 19.81 31.22 9.70
N LYS A 59 20.12 31.56 8.44
CA LYS A 59 19.39 32.58 7.68
C LYS A 59 17.95 32.14 7.39
N ALA A 60 17.76 30.90 6.95
CA ALA A 60 16.43 30.34 6.71
C ALA A 60 15.57 30.27 7.99
N TYR A 61 16.17 30.00 9.15
CA TYR A 61 15.46 30.00 10.43
C TYR A 61 15.00 31.40 10.89
N ALA A 62 15.77 32.44 10.58
CA ALA A 62 15.39 33.82 10.89
C ALA A 62 14.16 34.26 10.07
N ASP A 63 14.15 33.95 8.76
CA ASP A 63 13.03 34.26 7.87
C ASP A 63 11.72 33.57 8.30
N ILE A 64 11.83 32.33 8.80
CA ILE A 64 10.68 31.56 9.31
C ILE A 64 10.15 32.15 10.63
N GLN A 65 11.00 32.65 11.51
CA GLN A 65 10.57 33.28 12.76
C GLN A 65 9.83 34.60 12.53
N GLU A 66 10.23 35.36 11.52
CA GLU A 66 9.56 36.60 11.13
C GLU A 66 8.15 36.33 10.57
N ALA A 67 8.01 35.29 9.75
CA ALA A 67 6.72 34.85 9.21
C ALA A 67 5.74 34.39 10.32
N ILE A 68 6.24 33.73 11.36
CA ILE A 68 5.41 33.28 12.49
C ILE A 68 4.88 34.47 13.31
N LYS A 69 5.70 35.49 13.54
CA LYS A 69 5.29 36.71 14.25
C LYS A 69 4.15 37.44 13.51
N ALA A 70 4.24 37.54 12.19
CA ALA A 70 3.21 38.16 11.36
C ALA A 70 1.85 37.45 11.49
N VAL A 71 1.84 36.12 11.59
CA VAL A 71 0.61 35.31 11.72
C VAL A 71 0.00 35.41 13.12
N THR A 72 0.83 35.58 14.17
CA THR A 72 0.34 35.69 15.55
C THR A 72 -0.32 37.04 15.86
N SER A 73 0.07 38.13 15.20
CA SER A 73 -0.54 39.45 15.41
C SER A 73 -1.98 39.56 14.88
N THR A 74 -2.40 38.66 13.98
CA THR A 74 -3.75 38.68 13.37
C THR A 74 -4.81 37.84 14.09
N LYS A 75 -4.49 37.15 15.20
CA LYS A 75 -5.38 36.16 15.84
C LYS A 75 -5.94 36.54 17.22
N SER A 76 -5.87 37.80 17.62
CA SER A 76 -6.50 38.28 18.85
C SER A 76 -7.83 38.99 18.56
N THR A 77 -8.92 38.23 18.44
CA THR A 77 -10.24 38.59 18.98
C THR A 77 -11.16 37.35 19.09
N SER A 78 -11.37 36.94 20.36
CA SER A 78 -12.55 36.28 20.98
C SER A 78 -12.98 34.86 20.53
N ASN A 79 -12.74 33.77 21.29
CA ASN A 79 -13.33 33.26 22.58
C ASN A 79 -14.79 32.75 22.48
N VAL A 80 -15.14 31.46 22.69
CA VAL A 80 -15.28 30.58 23.90
C VAL A 80 -16.75 30.41 24.35
N GLN A 81 -17.26 29.15 24.42
CA GLN A 81 -18.16 28.53 25.45
C GLN A 81 -18.78 27.20 24.90
N GLN A 82 -18.52 26.01 25.51
CA GLN A 82 -19.32 25.29 26.56
C GLN A 82 -20.75 24.92 26.06
N THR A 83 -21.35 23.72 26.16
CA THR A 83 -21.39 22.60 27.13
C THR A 83 -22.00 21.33 26.46
N LYS A 84 -21.98 20.17 27.13
CA LYS A 84 -22.74 18.94 26.79
C LYS A 84 -24.17 19.02 27.33
N LYS A 85 -25.18 18.55 26.57
CA LYS A 85 -26.32 17.70 27.02
C LYS A 85 -27.29 17.34 25.88
N ASP A 86 -27.67 16.06 25.89
CA ASP A 86 -28.96 15.41 25.64
C ASP A 86 -29.71 15.49 24.28
N ASP A 87 -30.29 14.32 24.00
CA ASP A 87 -31.50 14.01 23.24
C ASP A 87 -31.50 13.68 21.73
N GLU A 88 -32.18 12.55 21.50
CA GLU A 88 -32.58 11.93 20.25
C GLU A 88 -33.36 12.89 19.35
N LYS A 89 -33.08 12.86 18.03
CA LYS A 89 -34.11 12.75 16.98
C LYS A 89 -33.48 12.56 15.61
N ALA A 90 -34.10 11.65 14.86
CA ALA A 90 -33.76 11.24 13.51
C ALA A 90 -33.84 12.38 12.49
N VAL A 91 -32.84 12.48 11.60
CA VAL A 91 -32.99 12.96 10.22
C VAL A 91 -32.00 12.22 9.32
N LYS A 92 -32.53 11.58 8.27
CA LYS A 92 -31.80 10.96 7.16
C LYS A 92 -30.84 11.96 6.51
N ALA A 93 -29.56 11.62 6.40
CA ALA A 93 -28.62 12.31 5.52
C ALA A 93 -27.98 11.30 4.58
N GLU A 94 -28.18 11.55 3.29
CA GLU A 94 -27.73 10.74 2.16
C GLU A 94 -26.24 10.41 2.24
N ALA A 95 -25.88 9.19 1.85
CA ALA A 95 -24.49 8.81 1.68
C ALA A 95 -23.77 9.85 0.79
N PRO A 96 -22.55 10.30 1.13
CA PRO A 96 -21.80 11.18 0.27
C PRO A 96 -21.69 10.50 -1.09
N ARG A 97 -22.19 11.16 -2.15
CA ARG A 97 -21.96 10.74 -3.53
C ARG A 97 -20.46 10.84 -3.77
N ILE A 98 -19.74 9.77 -3.45
CA ILE A 98 -18.36 9.56 -3.88
C ILE A 98 -18.44 9.69 -5.40
N SER A 99 -17.85 10.77 -5.89
CA SER A 99 -17.67 11.01 -7.31
C SER A 99 -17.21 9.70 -7.95
N LYS A 100 -17.88 9.30 -9.04
CA LYS A 100 -17.58 8.10 -9.83
C LYS A 100 -16.21 8.25 -10.51
N SER A 101 -15.15 8.35 -9.72
CA SER A 101 -13.77 8.36 -10.18
C SER A 101 -13.36 6.92 -10.38
N ILE A 102 -13.65 6.44 -11.59
CA ILE A 102 -13.01 5.31 -12.28
C ILE A 102 -12.98 4.04 -11.42
N THR A 103 -14.05 3.25 -11.51
CA THR A 103 -13.93 1.80 -11.28
C THR A 103 -12.90 1.29 -12.29
N LYS A 104 -11.63 1.18 -11.88
CA LYS A 104 -10.58 0.58 -12.72
C LYS A 104 -11.01 -0.85 -13.01
N HIS A 105 -11.64 -1.03 -14.15
CA HIS A 105 -11.93 -2.35 -14.70
C HIS A 105 -10.60 -3.10 -14.80
N ILE A 106 -10.65 -4.42 -14.55
CA ILE A 106 -9.53 -5.30 -14.84
C ILE A 106 -9.15 -5.09 -16.31
N GLY A 107 -7.96 -4.52 -16.51
CA GLY A 107 -7.43 -4.16 -17.81
C GLY A 107 -5.91 -4.20 -17.78
N PRO A 108 -5.26 -4.28 -18.95
CA PRO A 108 -3.81 -4.33 -19.01
C PRO A 108 -3.15 -3.06 -18.46
N PRO A 109 -2.05 -3.16 -17.69
CA PRO A 109 -1.41 -4.39 -17.23
C PRO A 109 -2.23 -5.09 -16.13
N PHE A 110 -2.40 -6.41 -16.26
CA PHE A 110 -3.13 -7.21 -15.29
C PHE A 110 -2.31 -7.38 -14.01
N ASN A 111 -2.89 -6.99 -12.87
CA ASN A 111 -2.29 -7.24 -11.56
C ASN A 111 -2.74 -8.61 -11.07
N VAL A 112 -1.81 -9.57 -10.98
CA VAL A 112 -2.10 -10.93 -10.53
C VAL A 112 -1.62 -11.06 -9.09
N MET A 113 -2.56 -11.16 -8.13
CA MET A 113 -2.21 -11.39 -6.74
C MET A 113 -1.92 -12.87 -6.51
N VAL A 114 -0.70 -13.19 -6.09
CA VAL A 114 -0.20 -14.56 -6.00
C VAL A 114 -0.22 -15.07 -4.56
N ASP A 115 -0.82 -16.24 -4.38
CA ASP A 115 -0.91 -16.97 -3.11
C ASP A 115 0.25 -17.96 -2.89
N SER A 116 0.53 -18.34 -1.62
CA SER A 116 1.61 -19.27 -1.23
C SER A 116 1.41 -20.65 -1.87
N THR A 117 0.16 -21.11 -1.93
CA THR A 117 -0.22 -22.40 -2.52
C THR A 117 0.09 -22.44 -4.02
N PHE A 118 -0.23 -21.36 -4.74
CA PHE A 118 0.03 -21.26 -6.18
C PHE A 118 1.51 -21.27 -6.51
N LEU A 119 2.33 -20.55 -5.72
CA LEU A 119 3.78 -20.56 -5.83
C LEU A 119 4.35 -21.96 -5.63
N SER A 120 3.88 -22.64 -4.58
CA SER A 120 4.29 -24.01 -4.26
C SER A 120 3.98 -24.98 -5.40
N TYR A 121 2.77 -24.91 -5.97
CA TYR A 121 2.38 -25.76 -7.10
C TYR A 121 3.11 -25.42 -8.40
N SER A 122 3.36 -24.14 -8.67
CA SER A 122 4.12 -23.70 -9.87
C SER A 122 5.51 -24.31 -9.88
N ILE A 123 6.20 -24.28 -8.74
CA ILE A 123 7.56 -24.79 -8.63
C ILE A 123 7.59 -26.32 -8.65
N LYS A 124 6.65 -26.97 -7.97
CA LYS A 124 6.50 -28.43 -8.02
C LYS A 124 6.33 -28.93 -9.45
N ASN A 125 5.55 -28.22 -10.26
CA ASN A 125 5.27 -28.54 -11.66
C ASN A 125 6.29 -27.97 -12.65
N ARG A 126 7.37 -27.32 -12.16
CA ARG A 126 8.42 -26.68 -12.99
C ARG A 126 7.86 -25.68 -14.01
N LEU A 127 6.84 -24.93 -13.63
CA LEU A 127 6.22 -23.91 -14.45
C LEU A 127 6.87 -22.55 -14.20
N ASP A 128 7.30 -21.88 -15.27
CA ASP A 128 7.72 -20.48 -15.21
C ASP A 128 6.46 -19.60 -15.11
N MET A 129 6.32 -18.90 -13.98
CA MET A 129 5.16 -18.06 -13.70
C MET A 129 4.98 -16.95 -14.73
N MET A 130 6.05 -16.25 -15.12
CA MET A 130 5.94 -15.11 -16.03
C MET A 130 5.48 -15.57 -17.41
N LYS A 131 6.07 -16.67 -17.90
CA LYS A 131 5.67 -17.31 -19.15
C LYS A 131 4.24 -17.82 -19.06
N GLY A 132 3.89 -18.55 -18.01
CA GLY A 132 2.54 -19.09 -17.82
C GLY A 132 1.47 -18.01 -17.73
N PHE A 133 1.75 -16.88 -17.08
CA PHE A 133 0.81 -15.75 -17.03
C PHE A 133 0.61 -15.13 -18.41
N LYS A 134 1.69 -14.95 -19.17
CA LYS A 134 1.63 -14.43 -20.55
C LYS A 134 0.86 -15.36 -21.48
N ASP A 135 1.10 -16.67 -21.38
CA ASP A 135 0.43 -17.70 -22.17
C ASP A 135 -1.06 -17.83 -21.81
N CYS A 136 -1.46 -17.47 -20.58
CA CYS A 136 -2.86 -17.55 -20.15
C CYS A 136 -3.65 -16.26 -20.44
N LEU A 137 -3.06 -15.09 -20.18
CA LEU A 137 -3.74 -13.79 -20.27
C LEU A 137 -3.54 -13.08 -21.61
N HIS A 138 -2.53 -13.49 -22.39
CA HIS A 138 -2.15 -12.89 -23.67
C HIS A 138 -1.95 -11.37 -23.62
N ASP A 139 -1.45 -10.85 -22.50
CA ASP A 139 -1.22 -9.42 -22.28
C ASP A 139 -0.12 -9.19 -21.22
N LYS A 140 0.21 -7.93 -20.93
CA LYS A 140 1.17 -7.56 -19.88
C LYS A 140 0.62 -7.87 -18.50
N VAL A 141 1.42 -8.57 -17.70
CA VAL A 141 1.06 -9.01 -16.35
C VAL A 141 2.09 -8.50 -15.36
N ILE A 142 1.60 -8.00 -14.23
CA ILE A 142 2.40 -7.63 -13.06
C ILE A 142 2.00 -8.56 -11.92
N PRO A 143 2.85 -9.55 -11.57
CA PRO A 143 2.57 -10.40 -10.42
C PRO A 143 2.83 -9.64 -9.13
N CYS A 144 1.84 -9.64 -8.25
CA CYS A 144 1.83 -8.92 -7.00
C CYS A 144 1.79 -9.93 -5.84
N ILE A 145 2.74 -9.83 -4.91
CA ILE A 145 2.87 -10.74 -3.78
C ILE A 145 2.59 -9.98 -2.48
N PRO A 146 1.52 -10.34 -1.74
CA PRO A 146 1.25 -9.80 -0.41
C PRO A 146 2.39 -10.12 0.57
N GLU A 147 2.74 -9.18 1.44
CA GLU A 147 3.74 -9.42 2.48
C GLU A 147 3.39 -10.57 3.42
N CYS A 148 2.10 -10.78 3.71
CA CYS A 148 1.65 -11.90 4.53
C CYS A 148 1.97 -13.26 3.90
N VAL A 149 1.89 -13.37 2.56
CA VAL A 149 2.28 -14.57 1.80
C VAL A 149 3.78 -14.80 1.91
N VAL A 150 4.60 -13.75 1.83
CA VAL A 150 6.06 -13.87 2.00
C VAL A 150 6.40 -14.43 3.38
N VAL A 151 5.75 -13.92 4.43
CA VAL A 151 5.94 -14.39 5.80
C VAL A 151 5.52 -15.85 5.97
N GLU A 152 4.45 -16.28 5.32
CA GLU A 152 4.03 -17.68 5.32
C GLU A 152 5.08 -18.58 4.66
N LEU A 153 5.62 -18.15 3.52
CA LEU A 153 6.67 -18.88 2.81
C LEU A 153 7.99 -18.93 3.58
N GLU A 154 8.34 -17.87 4.32
CA GLU A 154 9.52 -17.84 5.21
C GLU A 154 9.42 -18.85 6.34
N LYS A 155 8.22 -19.11 6.87
CA LYS A 155 8.00 -20.13 7.92
C LYS A 155 8.21 -21.55 7.41
N GLN A 156 8.02 -21.79 6.11
CA GLN A 156 8.19 -23.11 5.51
C GLN A 156 9.61 -23.29 4.96
N SER A 157 10.42 -24.09 5.66
CA SER A 157 11.83 -24.34 5.31
C SER A 157 12.07 -24.89 3.90
N ARG A 158 11.07 -25.55 3.31
CA ARG A 158 11.13 -26.12 1.94
C ARG A 158 11.14 -25.06 0.83
N PHE A 159 10.75 -23.82 1.13
CA PHE A 159 10.55 -22.78 0.11
C PHE A 159 11.64 -21.72 0.05
N LYS A 160 12.83 -21.97 0.61
CA LYS A 160 13.99 -21.06 0.51
C LYS A 160 14.34 -20.69 -0.93
N SER A 161 14.22 -21.63 -1.87
CA SER A 161 14.46 -21.37 -3.29
C SER A 161 13.39 -20.45 -3.91
N VAL A 162 12.16 -20.48 -3.39
CA VAL A 162 11.05 -19.65 -3.85
C VAL A 162 11.26 -18.19 -3.48
N LEU A 163 11.79 -17.94 -2.28
CA LEU A 163 12.08 -16.58 -1.81
C LEU A 163 13.05 -15.85 -2.75
N LYS A 164 13.98 -16.57 -3.39
CA LYS A 164 14.88 -15.99 -4.42
C LYS A 164 14.12 -15.54 -5.67
N ILE A 165 13.12 -16.32 -6.11
CA ILE A 165 12.30 -16.00 -7.28
C ILE A 165 11.39 -14.80 -6.99
N ILE A 166 10.80 -14.76 -5.79
CA ILE A 166 9.90 -13.68 -5.34
C ILE A 166 10.62 -12.34 -5.19
N ASN A 167 11.92 -12.36 -4.89
CA ASN A 167 12.72 -11.15 -4.72
C ASN A 167 13.17 -10.53 -6.05
N ASP A 168 12.77 -11.10 -7.18
CA ASP A 168 13.06 -10.57 -8.49
C ASP A 168 12.23 -9.29 -8.77
N HIS A 169 12.83 -8.32 -9.46
CA HIS A 169 12.24 -7.01 -9.80
C HIS A 169 10.93 -7.10 -10.61
N ARG A 170 10.67 -8.27 -11.23
CA ARG A 170 9.44 -8.56 -11.97
C ARG A 170 8.22 -8.71 -11.05
N PHE A 171 8.43 -9.00 -9.76
CA PHE A 171 7.37 -9.13 -8.77
C PHE A 171 7.20 -7.83 -7.98
N GLN A 172 5.96 -7.37 -7.89
CA GLN A 172 5.60 -6.24 -7.04
C GLN A 172 5.23 -6.74 -5.65
N ARG A 173 5.85 -6.18 -4.61
CA ARG A 173 5.44 -6.46 -3.23
C ARG A 173 4.26 -5.58 -2.83
N LEU A 174 3.23 -6.17 -2.23
CA LEU A 174 2.06 -5.46 -1.70
C LEU A 174 2.16 -5.37 -0.18
N HIS A 175 2.19 -4.13 0.33
CA HIS A 175 2.22 -3.87 1.77
C HIS A 175 0.87 -4.20 2.42
N CYS A 176 0.91 -4.94 3.53
CA CYS A 176 -0.28 -5.36 4.26
C CYS A 176 -0.49 -4.50 5.51
N ALA A 177 -1.66 -3.85 5.62
CA ALA A 177 -1.99 -2.96 6.75
C ALA A 177 -2.41 -3.70 8.05
N HIS A 178 -2.18 -5.01 8.12
CA HIS A 178 -2.61 -5.83 9.26
C HIS A 178 -1.42 -6.38 10.03
N LYS A 179 -1.64 -6.64 11.33
CA LYS A 179 -0.64 -7.29 12.17
C LYS A 179 -0.35 -8.68 11.60
N LYS A 180 0.90 -9.13 11.76
CA LYS A 180 1.47 -10.37 11.19
C LYS A 180 0.75 -11.68 11.60
N SER A 181 -0.34 -11.61 12.37
CA SER A 181 -1.09 -12.75 12.95
C SER A 181 -2.47 -13.01 12.33
N ILE A 182 -2.82 -12.39 11.20
CA ILE A 182 -4.07 -12.71 10.48
C ILE A 182 -3.79 -13.80 9.45
N TYR A 183 -4.76 -14.70 9.24
CA TYR A 183 -4.73 -15.70 8.18
C TYR A 183 -4.57 -15.03 6.80
N THR A 184 -3.65 -15.55 5.99
CA THR A 184 -3.31 -15.05 4.64
C THR A 184 -4.53 -14.96 3.74
N ASP A 185 -5.41 -15.96 3.80
CA ASP A 185 -6.69 -16.00 3.09
C ASP A 185 -7.57 -14.77 3.34
N GLU A 186 -7.72 -14.38 4.60
CA GLU A 186 -8.58 -13.26 4.99
C GLU A 186 -7.98 -11.92 4.53
N CYS A 187 -6.64 -11.80 4.51
CA CYS A 187 -5.97 -10.66 3.90
C CYS A 187 -6.30 -10.54 2.40
N ILE A 188 -6.17 -11.65 1.66
CA ILE A 188 -6.45 -11.70 0.22
C ILE A 188 -7.92 -11.32 -0.02
N LEU A 189 -8.86 -11.93 0.71
CA LEU A 189 -10.30 -11.66 0.59
C LEU A 189 -10.64 -10.20 0.91
N HIS A 190 -10.08 -9.64 1.97
CA HIS A 190 -10.30 -8.24 2.33
C HIS A 190 -9.79 -7.30 1.22
N ARG A 191 -8.59 -7.57 0.70
CA ARG A 191 -7.97 -6.74 -0.34
C ARG A 191 -8.76 -6.76 -1.65
N ILE A 192 -9.20 -7.93 -2.13
CA ILE A 192 -9.99 -8.02 -3.37
C ILE A 192 -11.39 -7.41 -3.22
N THR A 193 -11.93 -7.43 -2.01
CA THR A 193 -13.24 -6.82 -1.72
C THR A 193 -13.15 -5.30 -1.80
N GLN A 194 -12.06 -4.71 -1.28
CA GLN A 194 -11.81 -3.27 -1.34
C GLN A 194 -11.36 -2.81 -2.73
N HIS A 195 -10.50 -3.59 -3.38
CA HIS A 195 -9.89 -3.25 -4.65
C HIS A 195 -10.14 -4.37 -5.65
N LYS A 196 -11.14 -4.18 -6.52
CA LYS A 196 -11.54 -5.16 -7.56
C LYS A 196 -10.66 -5.13 -8.82
N ASN A 197 -9.37 -4.80 -8.69
CA ASN A 197 -8.44 -4.65 -9.80
C ASN A 197 -7.36 -5.76 -9.84
N TYR A 198 -7.64 -6.90 -9.21
CA TYR A 198 -6.73 -8.04 -9.11
C TYR A 198 -7.34 -9.30 -9.71
N ILE A 199 -6.49 -10.09 -10.37
CA ILE A 199 -6.72 -11.50 -10.66
C ILE A 199 -6.09 -12.29 -9.52
N VAL A 200 -6.81 -13.24 -8.91
CA VAL A 200 -6.25 -14.01 -7.79
C VAL A 200 -5.70 -15.34 -8.29
N ALA A 201 -4.40 -15.57 -8.12
CA ALA A 201 -3.75 -16.83 -8.43
C ALA A 201 -3.65 -17.71 -7.17
N THR A 202 -4.53 -18.71 -7.05
CA THR A 202 -4.57 -19.65 -5.91
C THR A 202 -4.97 -21.04 -6.37
N CYS A 203 -4.37 -22.06 -5.75
CA CYS A 203 -4.76 -23.47 -5.93
C CYS A 203 -5.57 -24.01 -4.76
N ASP A 204 -5.84 -23.20 -3.72
CA ASP A 204 -6.61 -23.62 -2.56
C ASP A 204 -8.11 -23.74 -2.89
N ARG A 205 -8.73 -24.86 -2.51
CA ARG A 205 -10.13 -25.14 -2.87
C ARG A 205 -11.11 -24.25 -2.09
N ASP A 206 -10.81 -23.92 -0.83
CA ASP A 206 -11.71 -23.18 0.05
C ASP A 206 -11.58 -21.67 -0.15
N LEU A 207 -10.37 -21.17 -0.39
CA LEU A 207 -10.15 -19.80 -0.85
C LEU A 207 -10.85 -19.55 -2.19
N ARG A 208 -10.75 -20.47 -3.17
CA ARG A 208 -11.49 -20.36 -4.43
C ARG A 208 -13.00 -20.31 -4.23
N LYS A 209 -13.58 -21.15 -3.37
CA LYS A 209 -15.02 -21.11 -3.05
C LYS A 209 -15.42 -19.75 -2.46
N ARG A 210 -14.59 -19.17 -1.58
CA ARG A 210 -14.84 -17.84 -1.00
C ARG A 210 -14.75 -16.73 -2.04
N ILE A 211 -13.73 -16.74 -2.90
CA ILE A 211 -13.56 -15.74 -3.98
C ILE A 211 -14.72 -15.82 -5.00
N ARG A 212 -15.24 -17.01 -5.29
CA ARG A 212 -16.41 -17.16 -6.19
C ARG A 212 -17.65 -16.40 -5.74
N LYS A 213 -17.81 -16.18 -4.43
CA LYS A 213 -18.93 -15.40 -3.89
C LYS A 213 -18.82 -13.91 -4.25
N ILE A 214 -17.62 -13.43 -4.53
CA ILE A 214 -17.35 -12.04 -4.92
C ILE A 214 -17.51 -11.95 -6.45
N PRO A 215 -18.35 -11.02 -6.96
CA PRO A 215 -18.47 -10.79 -8.40
C PRO A 215 -17.25 -10.05 -8.95
N ASP A 216 -16.98 -10.24 -10.24
CA ASP A 216 -15.96 -9.52 -11.03
C ASP A 216 -14.49 -9.76 -10.62
N VAL A 217 -14.22 -10.82 -9.87
CA VAL A 217 -12.84 -11.24 -9.52
C VAL A 217 -12.47 -12.52 -10.27
N PRO A 218 -11.55 -12.44 -11.25
CA PRO A 218 -11.06 -13.63 -11.95
C PRO A 218 -10.15 -14.46 -11.05
N ILE A 219 -10.20 -15.78 -11.25
CA ILE A 219 -9.41 -16.75 -10.48
C ILE A 219 -8.49 -17.49 -11.43
N LEU A 220 -7.19 -17.47 -11.15
CA LEU A 220 -6.17 -18.22 -11.86
C LEU A 220 -5.72 -19.42 -11.01
N TYR A 221 -5.67 -20.60 -11.61
CA TYR A 221 -5.23 -21.81 -10.93
C TYR A 221 -4.48 -22.75 -11.89
N ILE A 222 -3.81 -23.75 -11.34
CA ILE A 222 -3.01 -24.71 -12.10
C ILE A 222 -3.77 -26.01 -12.25
N ARG A 223 -3.88 -26.52 -13.48
CA ARG A 223 -4.41 -27.85 -13.79
C ARG A 223 -3.67 -28.42 -14.99
N ASP A 224 -3.37 -29.71 -14.99
CA ASP A 224 -2.76 -30.40 -16.14
C ASP A 224 -1.47 -29.71 -16.65
N HIS A 225 -0.62 -29.24 -15.73
CA HIS A 225 0.59 -28.46 -16.00
C HIS A 225 0.38 -27.15 -16.79
N ARG A 226 -0.83 -26.59 -16.77
CA ARG A 226 -1.17 -25.32 -17.43
C ARG A 226 -1.88 -24.38 -16.47
N TYR A 227 -1.77 -23.08 -16.74
CA TYR A 227 -2.52 -22.05 -16.02
C TYR A 227 -3.88 -21.88 -16.68
N ILE A 228 -4.93 -21.93 -15.87
CA ILE A 228 -6.32 -21.80 -16.31
C ILE A 228 -6.93 -20.63 -15.56
N ILE A 229 -7.59 -19.74 -16.31
CA ILE A 229 -8.36 -18.63 -15.76
C ILE A 229 -9.85 -18.98 -15.76
N GLU A 230 -10.51 -18.64 -14.65
CA GLU A 230 -11.94 -18.74 -14.42
C GLU A 230 -12.51 -17.33 -14.21
N ARG A 231 -13.73 -17.07 -14.74
CA ARG A 231 -14.48 -15.81 -14.55
C ARG A 231 -13.71 -14.56 -15.00
N MET A 232 -13.04 -14.63 -16.14
CA MET A 232 -12.56 -13.42 -16.80
C MET A 232 -13.78 -12.60 -17.26
N PRO A 233 -13.91 -11.31 -16.88
CA PRO A 233 -14.95 -10.47 -17.43
C PRO A 233 -14.71 -10.30 -18.93
N ASP A 234 -15.71 -10.63 -19.76
CA ASP A 234 -15.66 -10.54 -21.21
C ASP A 234 -15.56 -9.07 -21.65
N THR A 235 -14.35 -8.52 -21.68
CA THR A 235 -14.01 -7.32 -22.46
C THR A 235 -13.36 -7.68 -23.81
N ARG A 236 -13.19 -8.97 -24.10
CA ARG A 236 -12.69 -9.50 -25.37
C ARG A 236 -13.75 -10.39 -26.02
N ALA A 237 -14.86 -9.79 -26.44
CA ALA A 237 -15.60 -10.33 -27.57
C ALA A 237 -14.65 -10.33 -28.77
N ALA A 238 -14.00 -11.46 -29.04
CA ALA A 238 -13.24 -11.65 -30.26
C ALA A 238 -14.18 -11.36 -31.45
N PRO A 239 -13.74 -10.66 -32.51
CA PRO A 239 -14.52 -10.59 -33.73
C PRO A 239 -14.69 -12.02 -34.23
N LYS A 240 -15.94 -12.50 -34.31
CA LYS A 240 -16.26 -13.74 -35.02
C LYS A 240 -15.78 -13.55 -36.46
N LYS A 241 -14.74 -14.28 -36.85
CA LYS A 241 -14.43 -14.52 -38.27
C LYS A 241 -15.29 -15.68 -38.76
#